data_AF-A0A966JB44-F1
#
_entry.id   AF-A0A966JB44-F1
#
_cell.length_a   1.000
_cell.length_b   1.000
_cell.length_c   1.000
_cell.angle_alpha   90.00
_cell.angle_beta   90.00
_cell.angle_gamma   90.00
#
_symmetry.space_group_name_H-M   'P 1'
#
loop_
_entity.id
_entity.type
_entity.pdbx_description
1 polymer ?
#
loop_
_entity_poly.entity_id
_entity_poly.type
_entity_poly.pdbx_seq_one_letter_code
_entity_poly.pdbx_strand_id
1 'polypeptide(L)'
;QNQARALFNGEPMPATPGVHERFEIALGHARMVQTYETDPIGAAIEFRKHLGWYVKGLPNSADLRAKLHQVRDFAEVEAIFTNYLAFYDEYVDRGAKADDPDVSDLSCEAA
;
A
#
# COMPACT_ATOMS: atom_id res chain seq x y z
N GLN A 1 -18.02 10.39 -18.89
CA GLN A 1 -18.07 9.98 -17.48
C GLN A 1 -17.62 8.53 -17.44
N ASN A 2 -16.34 8.33 -17.10
CA ASN A 2 -15.54 7.10 -17.27
C ASN A 2 -14.96 6.80 -15.89
N GLN A 3 -15.02 5.61 -15.26
CA GLN A 3 -15.30 4.25 -15.72
C GLN A 3 -15.92 3.44 -14.56
N ALA A 4 -17.05 2.78 -14.81
CA ALA A 4 -17.67 1.81 -13.90
C ALA A 4 -18.00 0.50 -14.65
N ARG A 5 -17.14 0.07 -15.58
CA ARG A 5 -17.35 -1.17 -16.36
C ARG A 5 -16.03 -1.90 -16.61
N ALA A 6 -15.63 -2.71 -15.65
CA ALA A 6 -14.67 -3.79 -15.86
C ALA A 6 -15.09 -5.06 -15.10
N LEU A 7 -16.38 -5.42 -15.19
CA LEU A 7 -16.97 -6.61 -14.55
C LEU A 7 -17.55 -7.64 -15.54
N PHE A 8 -17.22 -7.59 -16.84
CA PHE A 8 -17.92 -8.42 -17.84
C PHE A 8 -17.07 -9.22 -18.83
N ASN A 9 -15.74 -9.11 -18.83
CA ASN A 9 -14.93 -9.99 -19.65
C ASN A 9 -14.27 -10.99 -18.71
N GLY A 10 -14.52 -12.29 -18.89
CA GLY A 10 -13.87 -13.38 -18.16
C GLY A 10 -12.38 -13.51 -18.48
N GLU A 11 -11.67 -12.39 -18.45
CA GLU A 11 -10.22 -12.33 -18.44
C GLU A 11 -9.72 -12.71 -17.05
N PRO A 12 -8.59 -13.42 -16.93
CA PRO A 12 -7.98 -13.65 -15.64
C PRO A 12 -7.78 -12.30 -14.96
N MET A 13 -8.23 -12.18 -13.71
CA MET A 13 -7.99 -11.00 -12.89
C MET A 13 -6.53 -10.58 -13.05
N PRO A 14 -6.25 -9.27 -13.24
CA PRO A 14 -4.86 -8.82 -13.22
C PRO A 14 -4.23 -9.35 -11.94
N ALA A 15 -3.07 -9.98 -12.08
CA ALA A 15 -2.37 -10.59 -10.97
C ALA A 15 -2.34 -9.58 -9.81
N THR A 16 -2.78 -10.02 -8.64
CA THR A 16 -2.81 -9.18 -7.45
C THR A 16 -1.43 -8.53 -7.29
N PRO A 17 -1.35 -7.19 -7.22
CA PRO A 17 -0.06 -6.52 -7.21
C PRO A 17 0.73 -7.01 -6.00
N GLY A 18 1.95 -7.48 -6.26
CA GLY A 18 2.81 -7.96 -5.20
C GLY A 18 3.15 -6.85 -4.21
N VAL A 19 3.69 -7.21 -3.04
CA VAL A 19 4.06 -6.25 -1.98
C VAL A 19 4.87 -5.05 -2.50
N HIS A 20 5.86 -5.31 -3.37
CA HIS A 20 6.70 -4.28 -3.98
C HIS A 20 5.87 -3.28 -4.80
N GLU A 21 4.97 -3.78 -5.67
CA GLU A 21 4.12 -2.96 -6.52
C GLU A 21 3.09 -2.17 -5.70
N ARG A 22 2.50 -2.78 -4.65
CA ARG A 22 1.60 -2.08 -3.72
C ARG A 22 2.28 -0.88 -3.09
N PHE A 23 3.53 -1.03 -2.65
CA PHE A 23 4.26 0.04 -2.00
C PHE A 23 4.72 1.10 -3.00
N GLU A 24 5.10 0.71 -4.20
CA GLU A 24 5.41 1.66 -5.27
C GLU A 24 4.20 2.53 -5.62
N ILE A 25 3.00 1.93 -5.74
CA ILE A 25 1.75 2.67 -5.94
C ILE A 25 1.49 3.65 -4.79
N ALA A 26 1.64 3.19 -3.54
CA ALA A 26 1.45 4.04 -2.36
C ALA A 26 2.42 5.23 -2.34
N LEU A 27 3.69 5.01 -2.67
CA LEU A 27 4.70 6.07 -2.76
C LEU A 27 4.45 7.00 -3.93
N GLY A 28 3.95 6.48 -5.06
CA GLY A 28 3.49 7.29 -6.19
C GLY A 28 2.37 8.24 -5.77
N HIS A 29 1.38 7.74 -5.01
CA HIS A 29 0.30 8.56 -4.46
C HIS A 29 0.84 9.62 -3.48
N ALA A 30 1.72 9.23 -2.55
CA ALA A 30 2.36 10.16 -1.63
C ALA A 30 3.10 11.30 -2.33
N ARG A 31 3.88 11.00 -3.38
CA ARG A 31 4.61 11.99 -4.18
C ARG A 31 3.69 12.93 -4.94
N MET A 32 2.59 12.41 -5.49
CA MET A 32 1.56 13.24 -6.12
C MET A 32 0.95 14.21 -5.11
N VAL A 33 0.49 13.70 -3.96
CA VAL A 33 -0.10 14.53 -2.91
C VAL A 33 0.88 15.61 -2.44
N GLN A 34 2.15 15.25 -2.20
CA GLN A 34 3.19 16.20 -1.81
C GLN A 34 3.44 17.32 -2.84
N THR A 35 3.20 17.06 -4.13
CA THR A 35 3.39 18.04 -5.21
C THR A 35 2.23 19.04 -5.29
N TYR A 36 1.00 18.60 -5.03
CA TYR A 36 -0.20 19.41 -5.20
C TYR A 36 -0.67 20.10 -3.92
N GLU A 37 -0.35 19.56 -2.74
CA GLU A 37 -0.84 20.09 -1.48
C GLU A 37 0.02 21.21 -0.91
N THR A 38 -0.66 22.20 -0.32
CA THR A 38 0.01 23.36 0.29
C THR A 38 0.45 23.07 1.73
N ASP A 39 -0.19 22.10 2.40
CA ASP A 39 0.20 21.58 3.71
C ASP A 39 0.64 20.11 3.59
N PRO A 40 1.95 19.84 3.40
CA PRO A 40 2.45 18.48 3.24
C PRO A 40 2.35 17.65 4.53
N ILE A 41 2.33 18.28 5.70
CA ILE A 41 2.21 17.57 6.98
C ILE A 41 0.76 17.11 7.18
N GLY A 42 -0.20 18.02 7.00
CA GLY A 42 -1.63 17.68 7.04
C GLY A 42 -1.98 16.60 6.02
N ALA A 43 -1.43 16.70 4.81
CA ALA A 43 -1.64 15.72 3.76
C ALA A 43 -1.09 14.31 4.12
N ALA A 44 0.08 14.23 4.77
CA ALA A 44 0.61 12.96 5.26
C ALA A 44 -0.27 12.35 6.36
N ILE A 45 -0.83 13.17 7.26
CA ILE A 45 -1.75 12.73 8.31
C ILE A 45 -3.03 12.15 7.71
N GLU A 46 -3.61 12.82 6.71
CA GLU A 46 -4.79 12.34 6.00
C GLU A 46 -4.50 11.03 5.25
N PHE A 47 -3.31 10.94 4.65
CA PHE A 47 -2.88 9.74 3.92
C PHE A 47 -2.79 8.49 4.80
N ARG A 48 -2.60 8.62 6.12
CA ARG A 48 -2.60 7.50 7.09
C ARG A 48 -3.83 6.60 6.97
N LYS A 49 -4.97 7.17 6.57
CA LYS A 49 -6.24 6.45 6.40
C LYS A 49 -6.15 5.39 5.29
N HIS A 50 -5.34 5.65 4.27
CA HIS A 50 -5.16 4.75 3.12
C HIS A 50 -4.02 3.74 3.34
N LEU A 51 -3.01 4.08 4.15
CA LEU A 51 -1.83 3.23 4.41
C LEU A 51 -2.19 1.82 4.92
N GLY A 52 -3.26 1.71 5.71
CA GLY A 52 -3.73 0.42 6.24
C GLY A 52 -4.16 -0.60 5.17
N TRP A 53 -4.57 -0.14 3.98
CA TRP A 53 -4.96 -0.97 2.85
C TRP A 53 -3.73 -1.63 2.19
N TYR A 54 -2.67 -0.84 1.99
CA TYR A 54 -1.43 -1.29 1.34
C TYR A 54 -0.69 -2.38 2.08
N VAL A 55 -0.93 -2.51 3.39
CA VAL A 55 -0.22 -3.47 4.24
C VAL A 55 -1.10 -4.62 4.71
N LYS A 56 -2.34 -4.70 4.22
CA LYS A 56 -3.27 -5.73 4.64
C LYS A 56 -2.80 -7.13 4.26
N GLY A 57 -2.85 -8.01 5.26
CA GLY A 57 -2.48 -9.43 5.26
C GLY A 57 -1.03 -9.73 4.96
N LEU A 58 -0.15 -8.72 4.99
CA LEU A 58 1.28 -8.94 4.96
C LEU A 58 1.78 -9.55 6.29
N PRO A 59 2.91 -10.28 6.27
CA PRO A 59 3.59 -10.73 7.49
C PRO A 59 3.84 -9.56 8.45
N ASN A 60 3.52 -9.73 9.74
CA ASN A 60 3.66 -8.69 10.75
C ASN A 60 2.88 -7.39 10.46
N SER A 61 1.79 -7.46 9.68
CA SER A 61 1.02 -6.27 9.29
C SER A 61 0.37 -5.49 10.44
N ALA A 62 0.22 -6.05 11.63
CA ALA A 62 -0.26 -5.32 12.81
C ALA A 62 0.75 -4.27 13.29
N ASP A 63 2.03 -4.67 13.42
CA ASP A 63 3.13 -3.77 13.79
C ASP A 63 3.37 -2.72 12.70
N LEU A 64 3.35 -3.15 11.43
CA LEU A 64 3.49 -2.24 10.30
C LEU A 64 2.38 -1.18 10.27
N ARG A 65 1.11 -1.56 10.52
CA ARG A 65 0.02 -0.58 10.65
C ARG A 65 0.23 0.36 11.83
N ALA A 66 0.65 -0.14 12.99
CA ALA A 66 0.89 0.68 14.16
C ALA A 66 1.96 1.77 13.89
N LYS A 67 3.01 1.43 13.14
CA LYS A 67 4.03 2.38 12.66
C LYS A 67 3.44 3.40 11.69
N LEU A 68 2.70 2.95 10.67
CA LEU A 68 2.09 3.82 9.66
C LEU A 68 1.04 4.77 10.23
N HIS A 69 0.35 4.40 11.30
CA HIS A 69 -0.60 5.30 11.98
C HIS A 69 0.07 6.47 12.71
N GLN A 70 1.38 6.40 12.96
CA GLN A 70 2.12 7.42 13.71
C GLN A 70 2.93 8.39 12.82
N VAL A 71 3.00 8.13 11.50
CA VAL A 71 3.86 8.87 10.56
C VAL A 71 3.48 10.34 10.44
N ARG A 72 4.45 11.25 10.52
CA ARG A 72 4.20 12.70 10.52
C ARG A 72 4.39 13.36 9.17
N ASP A 73 5.12 12.70 8.28
CA ASP A 73 5.41 13.16 6.94
C ASP A 73 5.57 11.97 5.98
N PHE A 74 5.70 12.26 4.68
CA PHE A 74 5.86 11.24 3.65
C PHE A 74 7.24 10.56 3.67
N ALA A 75 8.27 11.19 4.25
CA ALA A 75 9.60 10.59 4.36
C ALA A 75 9.59 9.43 5.36
N GLU A 76 8.84 9.56 6.47
CA GLU A 76 8.62 8.46 7.41
C GLU A 76 7.87 7.28 6.76
N VAL A 77 6.89 7.55 5.88
CA VAL A 77 6.20 6.50 5.11
C VAL A 77 7.17 5.75 4.21
N GLU A 78 8.00 6.46 3.44
CA GLU A 78 9.02 5.87 2.57
C GLU A 78 10.00 5.02 3.37
N ALA A 79 10.52 5.53 4.49
CA ALA A 79 11.43 4.79 5.36
C ALA A 79 10.79 3.50 5.92
N ILE A 80 9.53 3.55 6.35
CA ILE A 80 8.81 2.37 6.85
C ILE A 80 8.65 1.32 5.75
N PHE A 81 8.26 1.73 4.54
CA PHE A 81 8.10 0.82 3.41
C PHE A 81 9.41 0.21 2.96
N THR A 82 10.48 1.00 2.82
CA THR A 82 11.81 0.48 2.47
C THR A 82 12.32 -0.53 3.49
N ASN A 83 12.21 -0.22 4.79
CA ASN A 83 12.62 -1.14 5.85
C ASN A 83 11.80 -2.43 5.83
N TYR A 84 10.51 -2.34 5.54
CA TYR A 84 9.65 -3.51 5.46
C TYR A 84 9.98 -4.37 4.24
N LEU A 85 10.24 -3.79 3.07
CA LEU A 85 10.62 -4.53 1.87
C LEU A 85 11.91 -5.32 2.09
N ALA A 86 12.93 -4.72 2.73
CA ALA A 86 14.16 -5.44 3.08
C ALA A 86 13.88 -6.64 4.00
N PHE A 87 13.04 -6.46 5.03
CA PHE A 87 12.59 -7.57 5.88
C PHE A 87 11.81 -8.63 5.08
N TYR A 88 10.94 -8.20 4.17
CA TYR A 88 10.08 -9.07 3.38
C TYR A 88 10.90 -9.92 2.40
N ASP A 89 11.89 -9.33 1.73
CA ASP A 89 12.79 -10.05 0.82
C ASP A 89 13.57 -11.13 1.60
N GLU A 90 14.12 -10.79 2.77
CA GLU A 90 14.74 -11.79 3.66
C GLU A 90 13.75 -12.87 4.13
N TYR A 91 12.50 -12.50 4.38
CA TYR A 91 11.45 -13.43 4.82
C TYR A 91 11.11 -14.44 3.71
N VAL A 92 11.00 -13.97 2.47
CA VAL A 92 10.75 -14.80 1.28
C VAL A 92 11.95 -15.69 0.98
N ASP A 93 13.18 -15.16 1.05
CA ASP A 93 14.42 -15.91 0.82
C ASP A 93 14.60 -17.09 1.80
N ARG A 94 14.05 -16.97 3.02
CA ARG A 94 14.03 -18.05 4.03
C ARG A 94 13.03 -19.16 3.70
N GLY A 95 12.30 -19.06 2.59
CA GLY A 95 11.31 -20.05 2.15
C GLY A 95 10.00 -20.00 2.95
N ALA A 96 9.74 -18.92 3.69
CA ALA A 96 8.45 -18.71 4.29
C ALA A 96 7.42 -18.43 3.18
N LYS A 97 6.20 -18.97 3.30
CA LYS A 97 5.16 -18.71 2.31
C LYS A 97 4.87 -17.22 2.30
N ALA A 98 5.14 -16.57 1.16
CA ALA A 98 4.49 -15.33 0.79
C ALA A 98 3.01 -15.65 0.58
N ASP A 99 2.26 -15.81 1.68
CA ASP A 99 0.81 -15.78 1.63
C ASP A 99 0.44 -14.30 1.38
N ASP A 100 0.74 -13.80 0.16
CA ASP A 100 0.29 -12.48 -0.28
C ASP A 100 -1.23 -12.60 -0.42
N PRO A 101 -2.01 -11.98 0.47
CA PRO A 101 -3.44 -12.10 0.44
C PRO A 101 -3.94 -11.55 -0.88
N ASP A 102 -4.85 -12.29 -1.50
CA ASP A 102 -5.57 -11.78 -2.64
C ASP A 102 -6.39 -10.54 -2.22
N VAL A 103 -5.90 -9.35 -2.57
CA VAL A 103 -6.56 -8.06 -2.29
C VAL A 103 -7.47 -7.61 -3.44
N SER A 104 -7.64 -8.46 -4.46
CA SER A 104 -8.47 -8.16 -5.63
C SER A 104 -9.94 -7.89 -5.29
N ASP A 105 -10.48 -8.56 -4.27
CA ASP A 105 -11.88 -8.43 -3.83
C ASP A 105 -12.13 -7.20 -2.92
N LEU A 106 -11.10 -6.41 -2.63
CA LEU A 106 -11.20 -5.22 -1.76
C LEU A 106 -11.30 -3.90 -2.55
N SER A 107 -11.49 -3.97 -3.87
CA SER A 107 -11.66 -2.81 -4.74
C SER A 107 -13.11 -2.29 -4.72
N CYS A 108 -13.52 -1.67 -3.62
CA CYS A 108 -14.59 -0.65 -3.62
C CYS A 108 -14.76 -0.08 -2.19
N GLU A 109 -14.93 1.24 -2.08
CA GLU A 109 -15.39 1.99 -0.89
C GLU A 109 -14.40 2.63 0.11
N ALA A 110 -13.16 2.98 -0.25
CA ALA A 110 -12.40 3.91 0.60
C ALA A 110 -11.48 4.86 -0.17
N ALA A 111 -12.08 5.65 -1.06
CA ALA A 111 -11.55 6.95 -1.46
C ALA A 111 -12.38 8.03 -0.75
#